data_AF-L8FUD4-F1
#
_entry.id   AF-L8FUD4-F1
#
_cell.length_a   1.000
_cell.length_b   1.000
_cell.length_c   1.000
_cell.angle_alpha   90.00
_cell.angle_beta   90.00
_cell.angle_gamma   90.00
#
_symmetry.space_group_name_H-M   'P 1'
#
loop_
_entity.id
_entity.type
_entity.pdbx_description
1 polymer ?
#
loop_
_entity_poly.entity_id
_entity_poly.type
_entity_poly.pdbx_seq_one_letter_code
_entity_poly.pdbx_strand_id
1 'polypeptide(L)'
;GGSLIYALKPAAPRLGPPLPGDLGSPIVSAQQRGENVPVPPIGTQPAQPDPRVQAEEAARQRAQQERDAARMSGVFLGGNAGNAGTAPAPSLILPDQAAQPSQQASAAQGDQAGRRAFMAQASNQRTVSAERLTAPPSPNIVQAGSIIPAALITGIRSDLPGQITAQVT
;
A
#
# COMPACT_ATOMS: atom_id res chain seq x y z
N GLY A 1 -55.62 -17.00 -43.06
CA GLY A 1 -54.27 -17.38 -43.54
C GLY A 1 -53.25 -16.90 -42.53
N GLY A 2 -52.45 -17.79 -41.98
CA GLY A 2 -51.37 -17.47 -41.03
C GLY A 2 -50.35 -18.59 -41.06
N SER A 3 -49.26 -18.36 -41.80
CA SER A 3 -48.16 -19.30 -42.01
C SER A 3 -47.13 -19.12 -40.89
N LEU A 4 -46.85 -20.17 -40.13
CA LEU A 4 -45.76 -20.23 -39.16
C LEU A 4 -44.66 -21.16 -39.70
N ILE A 5 -43.57 -20.52 -40.09
CA ILE A 5 -42.31 -21.10 -40.57
C ILE A 5 -41.60 -21.83 -39.41
N TYR A 6 -41.50 -23.16 -39.50
CA TYR A 6 -40.62 -23.94 -38.62
C TYR A 6 -39.17 -23.84 -39.11
N ALA A 7 -38.28 -23.34 -38.27
CA ALA A 7 -36.84 -23.37 -38.50
C ALA A 7 -36.30 -24.81 -38.34
N LEU A 8 -35.80 -25.39 -39.44
CA LEU A 8 -35.13 -26.69 -39.45
C LEU A 8 -33.74 -26.57 -38.82
N LYS A 9 -33.43 -27.41 -37.83
CA LYS A 9 -32.07 -27.60 -37.30
C LYS A 9 -31.15 -28.11 -38.44
N PRO A 10 -29.97 -27.51 -38.67
CA PRO A 10 -29.04 -28.06 -39.66
C PRO A 10 -28.51 -29.42 -39.19
N ALA A 11 -28.55 -30.40 -40.10
CA ALA A 11 -28.02 -31.73 -39.87
C ALA A 11 -26.51 -31.68 -39.64
N ALA A 12 -26.04 -32.42 -38.61
CA ALA A 12 -24.62 -32.50 -38.30
C ALA A 12 -23.82 -33.13 -39.46
N PRO A 13 -22.61 -32.64 -39.76
CA PRO A 13 -21.78 -33.19 -40.82
C PRO A 13 -21.40 -34.64 -40.50
N ARG A 14 -21.42 -35.48 -41.53
CA ARG A 14 -21.00 -36.88 -41.41
C ARG A 14 -19.49 -36.93 -41.19
N LEU A 15 -19.06 -37.44 -40.03
CA LEU A 15 -17.65 -37.75 -39.81
C LEU A 15 -17.23 -38.89 -40.75
N GLY A 16 -15.98 -38.82 -41.21
CA GLY A 16 -15.36 -39.87 -42.00
C GLY A 16 -15.13 -41.16 -41.19
N PRO A 17 -14.58 -42.22 -41.82
CA PRO A 17 -14.23 -43.45 -41.11
C PRO A 17 -13.24 -43.16 -39.98
N PRO A 18 -13.25 -43.97 -38.89
CA PRO A 18 -12.36 -43.75 -37.75
C PRO A 18 -10.88 -43.81 -38.16
N LEU A 19 -10.06 -42.98 -37.54
CA LEU A 19 -8.62 -42.99 -37.73
C LEU A 19 -8.04 -44.33 -37.22
N PRO A 20 -7.01 -44.89 -37.87
CA PRO A 20 -6.29 -46.04 -37.34
C PRO A 20 -5.74 -45.71 -35.94
N GLY A 21 -6.15 -46.47 -34.92
CA GLY A 21 -5.76 -46.25 -33.52
C GLY A 21 -6.73 -45.39 -32.69
N ASP A 22 -7.88 -44.97 -33.24
CA ASP A 22 -8.91 -44.26 -32.47
C ASP A 22 -9.62 -45.18 -31.47
N LEU A 23 -9.58 -44.80 -30.18
CA LEU A 23 -10.26 -45.50 -29.09
C LEU A 23 -11.67 -44.94 -28.81
N GLY A 24 -12.10 -43.88 -29.50
CA GLY A 24 -13.37 -43.21 -29.26
C GLY A 24 -14.58 -44.12 -29.44
N SER A 25 -14.71 -44.78 -30.59
CA SER A 25 -15.87 -45.66 -30.87
C SER A 25 -15.94 -46.87 -29.92
N PRO A 26 -14.85 -47.60 -29.63
CA PRO A 26 -14.85 -48.67 -28.63
C PRO A 26 -15.25 -48.20 -27.23
N ILE A 27 -14.71 -47.06 -26.75
CA ILE A 27 -15.01 -46.52 -25.41
C ILE A 27 -16.47 -46.12 -25.28
N VAL A 28 -17.02 -45.42 -26.29
CA VAL A 28 -18.44 -45.00 -26.29
C VAL A 28 -19.35 -46.22 -26.32
N SER A 29 -19.00 -47.25 -27.09
CA SER A 29 -19.78 -48.50 -27.13
C SER A 29 -19.79 -49.24 -25.79
N ALA A 30 -18.65 -49.25 -25.07
CA ALA A 30 -18.53 -49.88 -23.76
C ALA A 30 -19.33 -49.12 -22.69
N GLN A 31 -19.30 -47.78 -22.73
CA GLN A 31 -20.13 -46.93 -21.86
C GLN A 31 -21.63 -47.13 -22.10
N GLN A 32 -22.06 -47.24 -23.36
CA GLN A 32 -23.47 -47.49 -23.70
C GLN A 32 -23.95 -48.89 -23.26
N ARG A 33 -23.04 -49.87 -23.20
CA ARG A 33 -23.32 -51.21 -22.64
C ARG A 33 -23.26 -51.27 -21.12
N GLY A 34 -22.98 -50.15 -20.45
CA GLY A 34 -22.86 -50.10 -18.98
C GLY A 34 -21.63 -50.83 -18.45
N GLU A 35 -20.65 -51.15 -19.30
CA GLU A 35 -19.39 -51.75 -18.86
C GLU A 35 -18.56 -50.69 -18.13
N ASN A 36 -18.16 -50.98 -16.90
CA ASN A 36 -17.24 -50.13 -16.15
C ASN A 36 -15.86 -50.19 -16.83
N VAL A 37 -15.58 -49.22 -17.69
CA VAL A 37 -14.23 -49.05 -18.27
C VAL A 37 -13.37 -48.40 -17.19
N PRO A 38 -12.39 -49.09 -16.60
CA PRO A 38 -11.54 -48.51 -15.58
C PRO A 38 -10.70 -47.44 -16.27
N VAL A 39 -10.93 -46.18 -15.89
CA VAL A 39 -10.03 -45.10 -16.28
C VAL A 39 -8.70 -45.40 -15.58
N PRO A 40 -7.58 -45.56 -16.30
CA PRO A 40 -6.29 -45.74 -15.64
C PRO A 40 -6.08 -44.55 -14.69
N PRO A 41 -5.51 -44.75 -13.49
CA PRO A 41 -5.17 -43.65 -12.60
C PRO A 41 -4.06 -42.84 -13.28
N ILE A 42 -4.46 -41.89 -14.11
CA ILE A 42 -3.59 -40.80 -14.55
C ILE A 42 -3.35 -40.02 -13.27
N GLY A 43 -2.13 -40.17 -12.75
CA GLY A 43 -1.76 -39.83 -11.38
C GLY A 43 -2.31 -38.49 -10.94
N THR A 44 -3.14 -38.52 -9.90
CA THR A 44 -3.34 -37.37 -9.03
C THR A 44 -2.76 -37.74 -7.67
N GLN A 45 -1.45 -37.54 -7.56
CA GLN A 45 -0.84 -37.18 -6.28
C GLN A 45 -1.75 -36.12 -5.64
N PRO A 46 -2.07 -36.16 -4.32
CA PRO A 46 -2.82 -35.08 -3.69
C PRO A 46 -2.18 -33.75 -4.11
N ALA A 47 -2.96 -32.90 -4.78
CA ALA A 47 -2.47 -31.68 -5.39
C ALA A 47 -1.67 -30.91 -4.33
N GLN A 48 -0.37 -30.80 -4.57
CA GLN A 48 0.50 -30.00 -3.72
C GLN A 48 -0.09 -28.58 -3.75
N PRO A 49 -0.51 -28.02 -2.59
CA PRO A 49 -1.28 -26.79 -2.59
C PRO A 49 -0.53 -25.73 -3.37
N ASP A 50 -1.19 -25.14 -4.37
CA ASP A 50 -0.55 -24.23 -5.31
C ASP A 50 0.25 -23.17 -4.52
N PRO A 51 1.55 -22.96 -4.82
CA PRO A 51 2.40 -22.03 -4.06
C PRO A 51 1.86 -20.59 -4.09
N ARG A 52 1.04 -20.27 -5.09
CA ARG A 52 0.32 -18.98 -5.21
C ARG A 52 -0.77 -18.83 -4.15
N VAL A 53 -1.52 -19.89 -3.89
CA VAL A 53 -2.58 -19.91 -2.88
C VAL A 53 -1.96 -19.78 -1.47
N GLN A 54 -0.87 -20.50 -1.22
CA GLN A 54 -0.12 -20.38 0.04
C GLN A 54 0.47 -18.96 0.24
N ALA A 55 0.98 -18.33 -0.82
CA ALA A 55 1.50 -16.98 -0.74
C ALA A 55 0.40 -15.94 -0.43
N GLU A 56 -0.78 -16.10 -1.03
CA GLU A 56 -1.94 -15.25 -0.74
C GLU A 56 -2.43 -15.42 0.71
N GLU A 57 -2.49 -16.64 1.21
CA GLU A 57 -2.86 -16.95 2.60
C GLU A 57 -1.85 -16.35 3.59
N ALA A 58 -0.55 -16.50 3.33
CA ALA A 58 0.51 -15.91 4.16
C ALA A 58 0.46 -14.37 4.14
N ALA A 59 0.17 -13.75 3.00
CA ALA A 59 -0.01 -12.30 2.88
C ALA A 59 -1.22 -11.82 3.70
N ARG A 60 -2.34 -12.55 3.67
CA ARG A 60 -3.53 -12.25 4.48
C ARG A 60 -3.24 -12.35 5.97
N GLN A 61 -2.53 -13.38 6.40
CA GLN A 61 -2.13 -13.56 7.80
C GLN A 61 -1.22 -12.42 8.28
N ARG A 62 -0.21 -12.03 7.47
CA ARG A 62 0.68 -10.90 7.82
C ARG A 62 -0.10 -9.59 7.95
N ALA A 63 -1.02 -9.31 7.03
CA ALA A 63 -1.85 -8.10 7.10
C ALA A 63 -2.77 -8.07 8.33
N GLN A 64 -3.20 -9.22 8.85
CA GLN A 64 -3.95 -9.30 10.11
C GLN A 64 -3.04 -9.02 11.31
N GLN A 65 -1.87 -9.66 11.36
CA GLN A 65 -0.88 -9.46 12.42
C GLN A 65 -0.42 -8.00 12.53
N GLU A 66 -0.18 -7.33 11.41
CA GLU A 66 0.18 -5.91 11.38
C GLU A 66 -0.94 -5.04 11.98
N ARG A 67 -2.20 -5.34 11.68
CA ARG A 67 -3.36 -4.63 12.25
C ARG A 67 -3.53 -4.88 13.74
N ASP A 68 -3.29 -6.10 14.20
CA ASP A 68 -3.31 -6.44 15.62
C ASP A 68 -2.16 -5.74 16.37
N ALA A 69 -0.95 -5.75 15.82
CA ALA A 69 0.21 -5.06 16.38
C ALA A 69 -0.01 -3.55 16.45
N ALA A 70 -0.61 -2.94 15.43
CA ALA A 70 -0.95 -1.52 15.46
C ALA A 70 -2.01 -1.19 16.53
N ARG A 71 -3.01 -2.04 16.74
CA ARG A 71 -4.02 -1.88 17.81
C ARG A 71 -3.43 -2.03 19.21
N MET A 72 -2.49 -2.94 19.39
CA MET A 72 -1.83 -3.21 20.66
C MET A 72 -0.63 -2.29 20.92
N SER A 73 -0.18 -1.54 19.90
CA SER A 73 0.92 -0.60 20.02
C SER A 73 0.52 0.57 20.92
N GLY A 74 1.14 0.64 22.09
CA GLY A 74 0.94 1.70 23.09
C GLY A 74 1.38 3.10 22.64
N VAL A 75 1.76 3.28 21.37
CA VAL A 75 2.21 4.55 20.78
C VAL A 75 1.06 5.56 20.67
N PHE A 76 -0.21 5.14 20.77
CA PHE A 76 -1.38 6.03 20.69
C PHE A 76 -2.06 6.35 22.03
N LEU A 77 -1.59 5.83 23.18
CA LEU A 77 -2.14 6.20 24.48
C LEU A 77 -1.18 7.08 25.30
N GLY A 78 -0.81 8.21 24.72
CA GLY A 78 -0.39 9.39 25.48
C GLY A 78 -1.62 10.09 26.04
N GLY A 79 -2.24 9.51 27.07
CA GLY A 79 -3.49 10.00 27.64
C GLY A 79 -3.78 9.42 29.02
N ASN A 80 -2.99 9.87 29.99
CA ASN A 80 -3.09 9.70 31.44
C ASN A 80 -4.47 9.25 31.97
N ALA A 81 -4.62 7.96 32.29
CA ALA A 81 -5.66 7.45 33.18
C ALA A 81 -4.97 6.75 34.36
N GLY A 82 -5.11 7.37 35.54
CA GLY A 82 -4.30 7.05 36.71
C GLY A 82 -4.54 5.66 37.30
N ASN A 83 -3.48 5.09 37.88
CA ASN A 83 -3.52 4.63 39.27
C ASN A 83 -2.12 4.32 39.78
N ALA A 84 -1.99 4.54 41.09
CA ALA A 84 -0.79 4.56 41.90
C ALA A 84 0.02 3.24 41.94
N GLY A 85 1.34 3.36 42.14
CA GLY A 85 2.21 2.22 42.41
C GLY A 85 3.72 2.53 42.42
N THR A 86 4.16 3.32 43.41
CA THR A 86 5.44 3.25 44.15
C THR A 86 6.75 2.82 43.43
N ALA A 87 7.70 3.77 43.25
CA ALA A 87 9.16 3.62 43.51
C ALA A 87 9.98 4.88 43.08
N PRO A 88 11.17 5.15 43.66
CA PRO A 88 11.63 6.50 44.01
C PRO A 88 12.40 7.25 42.91
N ALA A 89 12.29 8.58 42.95
CA ALA A 89 13.05 9.50 42.11
C ALA A 89 14.41 9.84 42.75
N PRO A 90 15.53 9.80 42.01
CA PRO A 90 16.73 10.52 42.41
C PRO A 90 16.59 11.99 42.01
N SER A 91 16.60 12.85 43.02
CA SER A 91 16.73 14.30 42.93
C SER A 91 18.06 14.68 42.27
N LEU A 92 18.00 15.32 41.10
CA LEU A 92 19.14 16.03 40.50
C LEU A 92 19.00 17.52 40.77
N ILE A 93 20.07 18.04 41.35
CA ILE A 93 20.26 19.38 41.91
C ILE A 93 20.30 20.40 40.76
N LEU A 94 19.53 21.48 40.92
CA LEU A 94 19.46 22.62 40.01
C LEU A 94 20.72 23.51 40.13
N PRO A 95 21.41 23.88 39.05
CA PRO A 95 22.36 24.98 39.09
C PRO A 95 21.62 26.31 39.08
N ASP A 96 22.02 27.15 40.02
CA ASP A 96 21.65 28.55 40.28
C ASP A 96 21.45 29.38 39.00
N GLN A 97 20.24 29.92 38.84
CA GLN A 97 19.90 30.87 37.81
C GLN A 97 20.32 32.27 38.28
N ALA A 98 21.60 32.59 38.11
CA ALA A 98 22.07 33.96 38.26
C ALA A 98 21.46 34.83 37.16
N ALA A 99 20.66 35.79 37.62
CA ALA A 99 19.93 36.84 36.90
C ALA A 99 20.57 37.32 35.59
N GLN A 100 19.80 37.26 34.50
CA GLN A 100 19.92 38.21 33.39
C GLN A 100 18.63 39.03 33.29
N PRO A 101 18.73 40.38 33.29
CA PRO A 101 17.56 41.25 33.25
C PRO A 101 16.88 41.21 31.87
N SER A 102 15.56 41.14 31.96
CA SER A 102 14.56 41.17 30.89
C SER A 102 14.73 42.31 29.89
N GLN A 103 14.89 41.96 28.60
CA GLN A 103 14.67 42.86 27.45
C GLN A 103 13.68 42.29 26.41
N GLN A 104 12.75 41.42 26.81
CA GLN A 104 11.62 40.99 25.97
C GLN A 104 10.28 41.53 26.48
N ALA A 105 10.13 42.85 26.63
CA ALA A 105 8.82 43.45 26.91
C ALA A 105 8.09 43.93 25.63
N SER A 106 8.79 44.12 24.51
CA SER A 106 8.21 44.69 23.29
C SER A 106 7.81 43.64 22.23
N ALA A 107 8.29 42.40 22.35
CA ALA A 107 7.93 41.31 21.44
C ALA A 107 6.62 40.58 21.86
N ALA A 108 6.20 40.72 23.12
CA ALA A 108 5.10 39.97 23.69
C ALA A 108 3.71 40.37 23.13
N GLN A 109 3.52 41.60 22.65
CA GLN A 109 2.22 42.07 22.17
C GLN A 109 1.87 41.57 20.76
N GLY A 110 2.84 41.52 19.82
CA GLY A 110 2.64 40.93 18.50
C GLY A 110 2.34 39.42 18.56
N ASP A 111 2.91 38.78 19.56
CA ASP A 111 2.82 37.34 19.80
C ASP A 111 1.45 36.90 20.37
N GLN A 112 0.74 37.79 21.07
CA GLN A 112 -0.61 37.52 21.59
C GLN A 112 -1.66 37.65 20.49
N ALA A 113 -1.53 38.66 19.62
CA ALA A 113 -2.41 38.83 18.47
C ALA A 113 -2.28 37.65 17.49
N GLY A 114 -1.05 37.21 17.21
CA GLY A 114 -0.77 36.03 16.38
C GLY A 114 -1.35 34.74 16.96
N ARG A 115 -1.19 34.51 18.28
CA ARG A 115 -1.78 33.34 18.96
C ARG A 115 -3.31 33.33 18.89
N ARG A 116 -3.95 34.48 19.12
CA ARG A 116 -5.42 34.61 19.02
C ARG A 116 -5.91 34.40 17.58
N ALA A 117 -5.23 34.98 16.60
CA ALA A 117 -5.56 34.78 15.19
C ALA A 117 -5.40 33.31 14.78
N PHE A 118 -4.37 32.63 15.27
CA PHE A 118 -4.16 31.20 15.03
C PHE A 118 -5.27 30.34 15.64
N MET A 119 -5.71 30.63 16.87
CA MET A 119 -6.82 29.90 17.51
C MET A 119 -8.18 30.17 16.84
N ALA A 120 -8.36 31.36 16.26
CA ALA A 120 -9.59 31.73 15.54
C ALA A 120 -9.60 31.23 14.08
N GLN A 121 -8.46 30.82 13.54
CA GLN A 121 -8.34 30.38 12.16
C GLN A 121 -9.06 29.05 11.96
N ALA A 122 -10.03 29.03 11.05
CA ALA A 122 -10.68 27.78 10.66
C ALA A 122 -9.66 26.84 10.01
N SER A 123 -9.62 25.59 10.48
CA SER A 123 -8.78 24.55 9.90
C SER A 123 -9.17 24.27 8.44
N ASN A 124 -8.19 24.08 7.56
CA ASN A 124 -8.46 23.65 6.20
C ASN A 124 -8.91 22.17 6.19
N GLN A 125 -10.18 21.91 5.88
CA GLN A 125 -10.79 20.57 5.85
C GLN A 125 -10.61 19.87 4.49
N ARG A 126 -9.83 20.44 3.58
CA ARG A 126 -9.64 19.93 2.24
C ARG A 126 -8.73 18.71 2.24
N THR A 127 -9.28 17.55 1.91
CA THR A 127 -8.55 16.28 1.80
C THR A 127 -7.95 16.02 0.41
N VAL A 128 -8.28 16.84 -0.59
CA VAL A 128 -7.76 16.71 -1.97
C VAL A 128 -7.28 18.05 -2.49
N SER A 129 -6.13 18.11 -3.15
CA SER A 129 -5.62 19.36 -3.76
C SER A 129 -6.62 19.95 -4.78
N ALA A 130 -6.71 21.28 -4.88
CA ALA A 130 -7.49 21.96 -5.93
C ALA A 130 -6.74 21.97 -7.26
N GLU A 131 -5.44 22.01 -7.12
CA GLU A 131 -4.48 22.23 -8.16
C GLU A 131 -4.41 20.98 -9.03
N ARG A 132 -4.24 21.20 -10.33
CA ARG A 132 -4.05 20.13 -11.31
C ARG A 132 -2.59 20.11 -11.71
N LEU A 133 -2.05 18.91 -11.92
CA LEU A 133 -0.75 18.77 -12.58
C LEU A 133 -0.87 19.32 -14.00
N THR A 134 0.00 20.26 -14.35
CA THR A 134 0.10 20.81 -15.70
C THR A 134 1.44 20.42 -16.28
N ALA A 135 1.46 20.12 -17.59
CA ALA A 135 2.71 19.92 -18.29
C ALA A 135 3.54 21.23 -18.28
N PRO A 136 4.88 21.16 -18.32
CA PRO A 136 5.73 22.33 -18.45
C PRO A 136 5.37 23.15 -19.70
N PRO A 137 5.32 24.49 -19.61
CA PRO A 137 4.97 25.34 -20.75
C PRO A 137 6.06 25.35 -21.84
N SER A 138 7.27 24.88 -21.52
CA SER A 138 8.39 24.77 -22.45
C SER A 138 9.38 23.70 -21.95
N PRO A 139 10.08 22.98 -22.85
CA PRO A 139 11.12 22.03 -22.48
C PRO A 139 12.37 22.69 -21.87
N ASN A 140 12.54 24.01 -22.01
CA ASN A 140 13.69 24.75 -21.50
C ASN A 140 13.44 25.41 -20.13
N ILE A 141 12.40 24.97 -19.41
CA ILE A 141 12.04 25.50 -18.09
C ILE A 141 12.20 24.39 -17.06
N VAL A 142 12.98 24.68 -16.02
CA VAL A 142 13.04 23.85 -14.81
C VAL A 142 11.93 24.34 -13.86
N GLN A 143 11.05 23.42 -13.46
CA GLN A 143 9.94 23.75 -12.58
C GLN A 143 10.31 23.54 -11.11
N ALA A 144 9.54 24.16 -10.21
CA ALA A 144 9.63 23.87 -8.79
C ALA A 144 9.29 22.40 -8.53
N GLY A 145 10.05 21.76 -7.64
CA GLY A 145 9.91 20.34 -7.33
C GLY A 145 10.67 19.39 -8.28
N SER A 146 11.33 19.90 -9.32
CA SER A 146 12.27 19.09 -10.11
C SER A 146 13.47 18.65 -9.26
N ILE A 147 13.88 17.38 -9.43
CA ILE A 147 15.04 16.80 -8.75
C ILE A 147 16.23 16.87 -9.71
N ILE A 148 17.37 17.40 -9.22
CA ILE A 148 18.64 17.45 -9.97
C ILE A 148 19.65 16.56 -9.21
N PRO A 149 19.89 15.31 -9.65
CA PRO A 149 20.84 14.42 -9.01
C PRO A 149 22.27 15.00 -9.08
N ALA A 150 23.02 14.85 -8.00
CA ALA A 150 24.40 15.32 -7.94
C ALA A 150 25.24 14.49 -6.97
N ALA A 151 26.54 14.38 -7.28
CA ALA A 151 27.56 13.82 -6.40
C ALA A 151 28.30 14.94 -5.67
N LEU A 152 28.48 14.79 -4.35
CA LEU A 152 29.16 15.80 -3.54
C LEU A 152 30.67 15.82 -3.82
N ILE A 153 31.23 17.02 -4.00
CA ILE A 153 32.68 17.25 -4.08
C ILE A 153 33.24 17.53 -2.68
N THR A 154 32.42 18.14 -1.82
CA THR A 154 32.75 18.52 -0.45
C THR A 154 31.90 17.74 0.56
N GLY A 155 32.42 17.50 1.76
CA GLY A 155 31.67 16.86 2.85
C GLY A 155 30.64 17.81 3.48
N ILE A 156 29.63 17.25 4.17
CA ILE A 156 28.61 18.03 4.88
C ILE A 156 28.93 18.10 6.37
N ARG A 157 28.89 19.32 6.92
CA ARG A 157 28.99 19.62 8.36
C ARG A 157 27.90 20.62 8.74
N SER A 158 27.12 20.32 9.76
CA SER A 158 25.95 21.13 10.16
C SER A 158 26.25 22.08 11.33
N ASP A 159 27.37 21.85 12.00
CA ASP A 159 27.85 22.62 13.15
C ASP A 159 28.47 23.97 12.78
N LEU A 160 28.94 24.11 11.54
CA LEU A 160 29.53 25.34 11.04
C LEU A 160 28.91 25.73 9.69
N PRO A 161 28.47 26.99 9.52
CA PRO A 161 28.05 27.48 8.21
C PRO A 161 29.20 27.39 7.19
N GLY A 162 28.92 26.84 6.01
CA GLY A 162 29.91 26.68 4.96
C GLY A 162 29.29 26.43 3.59
N GLN A 163 30.10 26.62 2.55
CA GLN A 163 29.69 26.33 1.17
C GLN A 163 29.83 24.84 0.87
N ILE A 164 28.83 24.27 0.19
CA ILE A 164 28.86 22.90 -0.33
C ILE A 164 28.88 22.98 -1.85
N THR A 165 29.75 22.20 -2.48
CA THR A 165 29.83 22.03 -3.93
C THR A 165 29.60 20.58 -4.33
N ALA A 166 28.96 20.40 -5.49
CA ALA A 166 28.55 19.10 -6.03
C ALA A 166 28.51 19.14 -7.56
N GLN A 167 28.62 17.98 -8.19
CA GLN A 167 28.56 17.81 -9.64
C GLN A 167 27.27 17.10 -10.04
N VAL A 168 26.58 17.63 -11.05
CA VAL A 168 25.36 17.01 -11.60
C VAL A 168 25.69 15.69 -12.31
N THR A 169 24.85 14.67 -12.12
CA THR A 169 25.01 13.32 -12.69
C THR A 169 23.74 12.85 -13.39
#